data_AF-A0A4R0XGF8-F1
#
_entry.id   AF-A0A4R0XGF8-F1
#
_cell.length_a   1.000
_cell.length_b   1.000
_cell.length_c   1.000
_cell.angle_alpha   90.00
_cell.angle_beta   90.00
_cell.angle_gamma   90.00
#
_symmetry.space_group_name_H-M   'P 1'
#
loop_
_entity.id
_entity.type
_entity.pdbx_description
1 polymer ?
#
loop_
_entity_poly.entity_id
_entity_poly.type
_entity_poly.pdbx_seq_one_letter_code
_entity_poly.pdbx_strand_id
1 'polypeptide(L)'
;MSADALFLPWGPYLDPGQVRMLRAEVVEMIESLAALEGWPQAYRDEVLARAVRGPLSDLLPNHHHFTERTIKAQCTAAAAELRDSRTWHGEGFEKRLTDKVMTPRNARQYRNRRQA
;
A
#
# COMPACT_ATOMS: atom_id res chain seq x y z
N MET A 1 22.20 -6.33 33.23
CA MET A 1 23.14 -6.08 32.11
C MET A 1 23.36 -7.43 31.44
N SER A 2 22.72 -7.66 30.30
CA SER A 2 22.77 -8.95 29.61
C SER A 2 24.15 -9.14 28.96
N ALA A 3 24.76 -10.30 29.12
CA ALA A 3 26.15 -10.57 28.73
C ALA A 3 26.40 -10.68 27.20
N ASP A 4 25.33 -10.67 26.40
CA ASP A 4 25.38 -10.86 24.94
C ASP A 4 25.19 -9.56 24.13
N ALA A 5 25.23 -8.40 24.79
CA ALA A 5 25.03 -7.13 24.11
C ALA A 5 26.26 -6.81 23.22
N LEU A 6 26.05 -6.70 21.90
CA LEU A 6 27.14 -6.53 20.94
C LEU A 6 27.60 -5.07 20.89
N PHE A 7 28.91 -4.86 20.94
CA PHE A 7 29.54 -3.53 20.95
C PHE A 7 29.44 -2.85 19.58
N LEU A 8 28.78 -1.69 19.54
CA LEU A 8 28.80 -0.75 18.43
C LEU A 8 29.59 0.48 18.91
N PRO A 9 30.75 0.82 18.29
CA PRO A 9 31.64 1.87 18.82
C PRO A 9 31.03 3.28 18.89
N TRP A 10 29.89 3.48 18.25
CA TRP A 10 29.22 4.77 18.07
C TRP A 10 27.75 4.76 18.52
N GLY A 11 27.30 3.78 19.31
CA GLY A 11 25.91 3.69 19.74
C GLY A 11 25.67 2.88 21.00
N PRO A 12 24.45 2.94 21.58
CA PRO A 12 24.07 2.07 22.69
C PRO A 12 24.15 0.60 22.27
N TYR A 13 24.59 -0.25 23.19
CA TYR A 13 24.66 -1.69 22.97
C TYR A 13 23.28 -2.23 22.58
N LEU A 14 23.21 -2.94 21.45
CA LEU A 14 22.00 -3.66 21.06
C LEU A 14 22.06 -5.06 21.65
N ASP A 15 21.06 -5.36 22.49
CA ASP A 15 20.82 -6.74 22.93
C ASP A 15 20.34 -7.59 21.73
N PRO A 16 20.66 -8.90 21.67
CA PRO A 16 20.20 -9.78 20.62
C PRO A 16 18.68 -9.75 20.38
N GLY A 17 17.88 -9.53 21.42
CA GLY A 17 16.43 -9.34 21.30
C GLY A 17 16.05 -8.11 20.48
N GLN A 18 16.72 -6.98 20.73
CA GLN A 18 16.50 -5.74 19.99
C GLN A 18 16.91 -5.87 18.52
N VAL A 19 18.02 -6.57 18.26
CA VAL A 19 18.46 -6.87 16.89
C VAL A 19 17.39 -7.69 16.13
N ARG A 20 16.80 -8.71 16.79
CA ARG A 20 15.74 -9.51 16.18
C ARG A 20 14.49 -8.69 15.88
N MET A 21 14.08 -7.84 16.82
CA MET A 21 12.93 -6.93 16.63
C MET A 21 13.16 -5.98 15.46
N LEU A 22 14.29 -5.28 15.43
CA LEU A 22 14.62 -4.35 14.34
C LEU A 22 14.67 -5.04 12.96
N ARG A 23 15.16 -6.28 12.90
CA ARG A 23 15.15 -7.07 11.66
C ARG A 23 13.73 -7.43 11.23
N ALA A 24 12.86 -7.80 12.16
CA ALA A 24 11.46 -8.08 11.87
C ALA A 24 10.75 -6.82 11.35
N GLU A 25 10.95 -5.68 12.00
CA GLU A 25 10.39 -4.39 11.55
C GLU A 25 10.84 -4.03 10.13
N VAL A 26 12.12 -4.23 9.81
CA VAL A 26 12.64 -4.00 8.44
C VAL A 26 11.97 -4.94 7.43
N VAL A 27 11.76 -6.20 7.77
CA VAL A 27 11.04 -7.15 6.90
C VAL A 27 9.61 -6.69 6.66
N GLU A 28 8.88 -6.32 7.71
CA GLU A 28 7.49 -5.85 7.59
C GLU A 28 7.37 -4.58 6.73
N MET A 29 8.32 -3.63 6.89
CA MET A 29 8.37 -2.43 6.06
C MET A 29 8.63 -2.76 4.58
N ILE A 30 9.56 -3.67 4.29
CA ILE A 30 9.86 -4.09 2.91
C ILE A 30 8.65 -4.78 2.28
N GLU A 31 7.98 -5.67 3.01
CA GLU A 31 6.78 -6.35 2.51
C GLU A 31 5.63 -5.36 2.24
N SER A 32 5.42 -4.42 3.17
CA SER A 32 4.42 -3.36 3.02
C SER A 32 4.71 -2.48 1.80
N LEU A 33 5.97 -2.09 1.61
CA LEU A 33 6.41 -1.33 0.44
C LEU A 33 6.21 -2.10 -0.87
N ALA A 34 6.58 -3.37 -0.88
CA ALA A 34 6.40 -4.23 -2.05
C ALA A 34 4.92 -4.33 -2.44
N ALA A 35 4.02 -4.42 -1.46
CA ALA A 35 2.57 -4.44 -1.69
C ALA A 35 2.06 -3.09 -2.23
N LEU A 36 2.49 -1.97 -1.64
CA LEU A 36 2.06 -0.63 -2.05
C LEU A 36 2.58 -0.23 -3.44
N GLU A 37 3.82 -0.57 -3.76
CA GLU A 37 4.47 -0.21 -5.03
C GLU A 37 4.29 -1.30 -6.12
N GLY A 38 3.65 -2.44 -5.79
CA GLY A 38 3.39 -3.52 -6.74
C GLY A 38 4.66 -4.22 -7.24
N TRP A 39 5.63 -4.46 -6.36
CA TRP A 39 6.91 -5.05 -6.74
C TRP A 39 6.76 -6.49 -7.26
N PRO A 40 7.54 -6.88 -8.28
CA PRO A 40 7.68 -8.28 -8.64
C PRO A 40 8.26 -9.10 -7.48
N GLN A 41 7.77 -10.33 -7.30
CA GLN A 41 8.22 -11.21 -6.22
C GLN A 41 9.74 -11.41 -6.19
N ALA A 42 10.37 -11.63 -7.34
CA ALA A 42 11.82 -11.81 -7.42
C ALA A 42 12.60 -10.62 -6.85
N TYR A 43 12.17 -9.39 -7.17
CA TYR A 43 12.81 -8.18 -6.67
C TYR A 43 12.61 -8.01 -5.16
N ARG A 44 11.40 -8.28 -4.65
CA ARG A 44 11.13 -8.27 -3.21
C ARG A 44 12.04 -9.26 -2.48
N ASP A 45 12.15 -10.49 -2.98
CA ASP A 45 12.92 -11.56 -2.34
C ASP A 45 14.43 -11.23 -2.34
N GLU A 46 14.95 -10.58 -3.38
CA GLU A 46 16.32 -10.05 -3.43
C GLU A 46 16.58 -8.97 -2.35
N VAL A 47 15.66 -8.00 -2.24
CA VAL A 47 15.77 -6.92 -1.25
C VAL A 47 15.69 -7.48 0.17
N LEU A 48 14.75 -8.40 0.44
CA LEU A 48 14.64 -9.09 1.73
C LEU A 48 15.90 -9.87 2.07
N ALA A 49 16.43 -10.65 1.12
CA ALA A 49 17.64 -11.43 1.34
C ALA A 49 18.83 -10.55 1.71
N ARG A 50 18.99 -9.40 1.06
CA ARG A 50 20.06 -8.44 1.36
C ARG A 50 19.88 -7.77 2.72
N ALA A 51 18.67 -7.34 3.07
CA ALA A 51 18.40 -6.68 4.35
C ALA A 51 18.57 -7.65 5.54
N VAL A 52 18.11 -8.89 5.42
CA VAL A 52 18.16 -9.88 6.50
C VAL A 52 19.56 -10.46 6.69
N ARG A 53 20.31 -10.71 5.61
CA ARG A 53 21.66 -11.31 5.68
C ARG A 53 22.77 -10.28 5.79
N GLY A 54 22.45 -8.99 5.66
CA GLY A 54 23.40 -7.89 5.76
C GLY A 54 24.04 -7.76 7.16
N PRO A 55 25.20 -7.09 7.23
CA PRO A 55 25.90 -6.85 8.48
C PRO A 55 25.06 -5.99 9.44
N LEU A 56 25.32 -6.11 10.75
CA LEU A 56 24.58 -5.34 11.76
C LEU A 56 24.78 -3.82 11.64
N SER A 57 25.90 -3.38 11.06
CA SER A 57 26.17 -1.98 10.75
C SER A 57 25.08 -1.36 9.88
N ASP A 58 24.45 -2.16 9.03
CA ASP A 58 23.48 -1.69 8.05
C ASP A 58 22.06 -1.70 8.62
N LEU A 59 21.84 -2.27 9.82
CA LEU A 59 20.50 -2.47 10.37
C LEU A 59 19.79 -1.14 10.65
N LEU A 60 20.43 -0.22 11.37
CA LEU A 60 19.85 1.09 11.67
C LEU A 60 19.73 1.98 10.42
N PRO A 61 20.73 2.07 9.52
CA PRO A 61 20.57 2.75 8.25
C PRO A 61 19.43 2.20 7.38
N ASN A 62 19.29 0.88 7.28
CA ASN A 62 18.20 0.24 6.54
C ASN A 62 16.85 0.55 7.19
N HIS A 63 16.74 0.45 8.51
CA HIS A 63 15.53 0.77 9.25
C HIS A 63 15.06 2.21 8.97
N HIS A 64 15.98 3.17 9.07
CA HIS A 64 15.68 4.56 8.76
C HIS A 64 15.25 4.74 7.30
N HIS A 65 16.01 4.17 6.35
CA HIS A 65 15.70 4.24 4.92
C HIS A 65 14.30 3.70 4.59
N PHE A 66 13.98 2.51 5.09
CA PHE A 66 12.68 1.88 4.83
C PHE A 66 11.54 2.59 5.56
N THR A 67 11.78 3.19 6.73
CA THR A 67 10.78 4.02 7.42
C THR A 67 10.40 5.22 6.57
N GLU A 68 11.37 6.01 6.12
CA GLU A 68 11.12 7.19 5.28
C GLU A 68 10.39 6.82 3.99
N ARG A 69 10.82 5.72 3.35
CA ARG A 69 10.20 5.26 2.11
C ARG A 69 8.77 4.78 2.33
N THR A 70 8.51 4.05 3.42
CA THR A 70 7.17 3.55 3.77
C THR A 70 6.21 4.70 4.04
N ILE A 71 6.62 5.69 4.84
CA ILE A 71 5.82 6.89 5.11
C ILE A 71 5.47 7.59 3.79
N LYS A 72 6.46 7.80 2.92
CA LYS A 72 6.25 8.44 1.61
C LYS A 72 5.27 7.66 0.73
N ALA A 73 5.42 6.35 0.65
CA ALA A 73 4.55 5.49 -0.14
C ALA A 73 3.10 5.52 0.38
N GLN A 74 2.91 5.42 1.71
CA GLN A 74 1.61 5.51 2.34
C GLN A 74 0.93 6.86 2.11
N CYS A 75 1.65 7.98 2.28
CA CYS A 75 1.11 9.31 1.99
C CYS A 75 0.70 9.45 0.52
N THR A 76 1.47 8.87 -0.40
CA THR A 76 1.16 8.89 -1.84
C THR A 76 -0.09 8.07 -2.16
N ALA A 77 -0.21 6.87 -1.59
CA ALA A 77 -1.39 6.02 -1.75
C ALA A 77 -2.66 6.70 -1.18
N ALA A 78 -2.58 7.26 0.04
CA ALA A 78 -3.69 7.97 0.66
C ALA A 78 -4.12 9.22 -0.15
N ALA A 79 -3.16 9.95 -0.73
CA ALA A 79 -3.47 11.09 -1.59
C ALA A 79 -4.17 10.66 -2.89
N ALA A 80 -3.80 9.52 -3.46
CA ALA A 80 -4.45 8.95 -4.63
C ALA A 80 -5.90 8.52 -4.32
N GLU A 81 -6.12 7.84 -3.19
CA GLU A 81 -7.47 7.43 -2.74
C GLU A 81 -8.38 8.63 -2.46
N LEU A 82 -7.86 9.67 -1.80
CA LEU A 82 -8.59 10.93 -1.59
C LEU A 82 -8.92 11.65 -2.90
N ARG A 83 -8.05 11.55 -3.90
CA ARG A 83 -8.31 12.08 -5.23
C ARG A 83 -9.40 11.26 -5.93
N ASP A 84 -9.31 9.94 -5.89
CA ASP A 84 -10.24 9.02 -6.56
C ASP A 84 -11.67 9.15 -5.99
N SER A 85 -11.79 9.17 -4.66
CA SER A 85 -13.07 9.40 -3.97
C SER A 85 -13.68 10.78 -4.27
N ARG A 86 -12.85 11.81 -4.48
CA ARG A 86 -13.31 13.14 -4.94
C ARG A 86 -13.74 13.14 -6.40
N THR A 87 -13.08 12.36 -7.25
CA THR A 87 -13.40 12.23 -8.67
C THR A 87 -14.55 11.26 -8.94
N TRP A 88 -15.14 10.63 -7.92
CA TRP A 88 -16.40 9.90 -8.04
C TRP A 88 -17.54 10.86 -8.46
N HIS A 89 -17.65 11.07 -9.76
CA HIS A 89 -18.71 11.80 -10.44
C HIS A 89 -19.74 10.79 -10.96
N GLY A 90 -20.71 10.41 -10.13
CA GLY A 90 -22.07 10.09 -10.57
C GLY A 90 -22.32 8.97 -11.61
N GLU A 91 -21.34 8.17 -12.03
CA GLU A 91 -21.53 7.16 -13.11
C GLU A 91 -22.49 6.02 -12.72
N GLY A 92 -22.85 5.89 -11.44
CA GLY A 92 -23.85 4.95 -10.94
C GLY A 92 -25.30 5.47 -10.95
N PHE A 93 -25.53 6.77 -11.12
CA PHE A 93 -26.89 7.35 -11.04
C PHE A 93 -27.65 7.19 -12.37
N GLU A 94 -26.94 7.27 -13.50
CA GLU A 94 -27.54 7.23 -14.85
C GLU A 94 -28.08 5.85 -15.25
N LYS A 95 -27.40 4.76 -14.88
CA LYS A 95 -27.88 3.39 -15.15
C LYS A 95 -29.25 3.08 -14.54
N ARG A 96 -29.60 3.74 -13.42
CA ARG A 96 -30.87 3.51 -12.72
C ARG A 96 -32.04 4.29 -13.35
N LEU A 97 -31.75 5.38 -14.07
CA LEU A 97 -32.75 6.15 -14.81
C LEU A 97 -33.14 5.48 -16.11
N THR A 98 -32.19 4.89 -16.85
CA THR A 98 -32.47 4.17 -18.10
C THR A 98 -33.31 2.91 -17.88
N ASP A 99 -33.07 2.18 -16.79
CA ASP A 99 -33.82 0.95 -16.46
C ASP A 99 -35.27 1.24 -16.04
N LYS A 100 -35.54 2.37 -15.38
CA LYS A 100 -36.90 2.73 -14.96
C LYS A 100 -37.74 3.35 -16.08
N VAL A 101 -37.12 4.04 -17.03
CA VAL A 101 -37.84 4.76 -18.10
C VAL A 101 -38.18 3.83 -19.28
N MET A 102 -37.43 2.76 -19.50
CA MET A 102 -37.54 1.92 -20.70
C MET A 102 -38.01 0.47 -20.40
N THR A 103 -39.06 0.30 -19.60
CA THR A 103 -39.73 -1.01 -19.52
C THR A 103 -40.58 -1.26 -20.78
N PRO A 104 -40.66 -2.50 -21.30
CA PRO A 104 -41.36 -2.82 -22.57
C PRO A 104 -42.86 -2.46 -22.56
N ARG A 105 -43.42 -2.20 -21.36
CA ARG A 105 -44.80 -1.75 -21.17
C ARG A 105 -45.06 -0.33 -21.70
N ASN A 106 -44.06 0.56 -21.72
CA ASN A 106 -44.22 1.96 -22.16
C ASN A 106 -43.90 2.21 -23.64
N ALA A 107 -43.21 1.27 -24.32
CA ALA A 107 -42.79 1.43 -25.71
C ALA A 107 -43.95 1.48 -26.73
N ARG A 108 -45.12 0.88 -26.41
CA ARG A 108 -46.33 0.95 -27.25
C ARG A 108 -47.02 2.31 -27.21
N GLN A 109 -46.92 3.06 -26.11
CA GLN A 109 -47.65 4.32 -25.94
C GLN A 109 -47.05 5.48 -26.76
N TYR A 110 -45.74 5.45 -27.01
CA TYR A 110 -45.07 6.51 -27.78
C TYR A 110 -45.28 6.42 -29.29
N ARG A 111 -45.62 5.25 -29.83
CA ARG A 111 -45.87 5.08 -31.28
C ARG A 111 -47.22 5.71 -31.71
N ASN A 112 -48.23 5.66 -30.84
CA ASN A 112 -49.57 6.15 -31.17
C ASN A 112 -49.74 7.68 -31.05
N ARG A 113 -48.78 8.40 -30.45
CA ARG A 113 -48.85 9.85 -30.22
C ARG A 113 -48.25 10.71 -31.33
N ARG A 114 -47.62 10.11 -32.34
CA ARG A 114 -47.01 10.80 -33.50
C ARG A 114 -47.86 10.72 -34.78
N GLN A 115 -49.03 10.08 -34.72
CA GLN A 115 -49.94 9.91 -35.85
C GLN A 115 -51.30 10.61 -35.64
N ALA A 116 -51.42 11.47 -34.62
CA ALA A 116 -52.57 12.31 -34.38
C ALA A 116 -52.20 13.78 -34.56
#